data_AF-A0A9N9F1I0-F1
#
_entry.id   AF-A0A9N9F1I0-F1
#
_cell.length_a   1.000
_cell.length_b   1.000
_cell.length_c   1.000
_cell.angle_alpha   90.00
_cell.angle_beta   90.00
_cell.angle_gamma   90.00
#
_symmetry.space_group_name_H-M   'P 1'
#
loop_
_entity.id
_entity.type
_entity.pdbx_description
1 polymer ?
#
loop_
_entity_poly.entity_id
_entity_poly.type
_entity_poly.pdbx_seq_one_letter_code
_entity_poly.pdbx_strand_id
1 'polypeptide(L)' 'MSKVENAQKTASKVDAELQDLQSTLTNMEQTRPFKQLTVDEVVAAKPEINDIVEKLVQKHRWAVPGYEERFGY' A
#
# COMPACT_ATOMS: atom_id res chain seq x y z
N MET A 1 5.89 36.83 10.62
CA MET A 1 6.00 36.36 9.21
C MET A 1 5.19 37.28 8.33
N SER A 2 5.73 37.69 7.18
CA SER A 2 4.99 38.53 6.23
C SER A 2 3.99 37.68 5.43
N LYS A 3 2.97 38.32 4.83
CA LYS A 3 2.03 37.63 3.94
C LYS A 3 2.75 36.92 2.78
N VAL A 4 3.86 37.50 2.30
CA VAL A 4 4.71 36.94 1.24
C VAL A 4 5.45 35.69 1.73
N GLU A 5 5.98 35.71 2.94
CA GLU A 5 6.67 34.54 3.54
C GLU A 5 5.72 33.36 3.72
N ASN A 6 4.47 33.62 4.15
CA ASN A 6 3.44 32.58 4.26
C ASN A 6 3.04 32.01 2.90
N ALA A 7 2.87 32.86 1.88
CA ALA A 7 2.56 32.41 0.52
C ALA A 7 3.68 31.53 -0.04
N GLN A 8 4.95 31.90 0.20
CA GLN A 8 6.10 31.11 -0.25
C GLN A 8 6.14 29.72 0.42
N LYS A 9 5.89 29.65 1.73
CA LYS A 9 5.84 28.37 2.46
C LYS A 9 4.73 27.45 1.93
N THR A 10 3.55 28.00 1.67
CA THR A 10 2.44 27.22 1.10
C THR A 10 2.77 26.73 -0.30
N ALA A 11 3.35 27.57 -1.16
CA ALA A 11 3.77 27.17 -2.50
C ALA A 11 4.76 26.01 -2.44
N SER A 12 5.81 26.12 -1.61
CA SER A 12 6.80 25.04 -1.46
C SER A 12 6.20 23.74 -0.92
N LYS A 13 5.19 23.81 -0.03
CA LYS A 13 4.49 22.61 0.46
C LYS A 13 3.66 21.94 -0.63
N VAL A 14 2.96 22.74 -1.42
CA VAL A 14 2.15 22.24 -2.56
C VAL A 14 3.05 21.61 -3.61
N ASP A 15 4.19 22.22 -3.93
CA ASP A 15 5.16 21.66 -4.88
C ASP A 15 5.71 20.30 -4.41
N ALA A 16 6.01 20.18 -3.11
CA ALA A 16 6.46 18.91 -2.53
C ALA A 16 5.36 17.84 -2.59
N GLU A 17 4.11 18.16 -2.24
CA GLU A 17 2.99 17.22 -2.32
C GLU A 17 2.70 16.78 -3.76
N LEU A 18 2.82 17.69 -4.73
CA LEU A 18 2.69 17.36 -6.16
C LEU A 18 3.81 16.41 -6.62
N GLN A 19 5.04 16.63 -6.18
CA GLN A 19 6.17 15.77 -6.50
C GLN A 19 5.99 14.36 -5.92
N ASP A 20 5.50 14.25 -4.68
CA ASP A 20 5.20 12.96 -4.04
C ASP A 20 4.07 12.21 -4.75
N LEU A 21 3.02 12.93 -5.16
CA LEU A 21 1.92 12.35 -5.94
C LEU A 21 2.38 11.86 -7.32
N GLN A 22 3.21 12.64 -8.02
CA GLN A 22 3.78 12.25 -9.31
C GLN A 22 4.70 11.03 -9.18
N SER A 23 5.49 10.96 -8.11
CA SER A 23 6.35 9.80 -7.82
C SER A 23 5.50 8.56 -7.55
N THR A 24 4.41 8.71 -6.80
CA THR A 24 3.44 7.63 -6.54
C THR A 24 2.79 7.14 -7.84
N LEU A 25 2.34 8.06 -8.70
CA LEU A 25 1.76 7.72 -10.00
C LEU A 25 2.75 6.98 -10.90
N THR A 26 3.98 7.48 -10.99
CA THR A 26 5.05 6.86 -11.79
C THR A 26 5.33 5.44 -11.30
N ASN A 27 5.39 5.24 -9.98
CA ASN A 27 5.55 3.91 -9.40
C ASN A 27 4.39 2.99 -9.80
N MET A 28 3.14 3.48 -9.79
CA MET A 28 1.97 2.69 -10.20
C MET A 28 2.00 2.32 -11.70
N GLU A 29 2.41 3.23 -12.58
CA GLU A 29 2.51 2.98 -14.02
C GLU A 29 3.63 2.01 -14.38
N GLN A 30 4.73 2.05 -13.63
CA GLN A 30 5.91 1.20 -13.85
C GLN A 30 5.85 -0.12 -13.08
N THR A 31 4.93 -0.27 -12.12
CA THR A 31 4.81 -1.51 -11.37
C THR A 31 4.41 -2.69 -12.26
N ARG A 32 5.00 -3.85 -11.94
CA ARG A 32 4.68 -5.09 -12.66
C ARG A 32 3.18 -5.39 -12.58
N PRO A 33 2.59 -6.03 -13.60
CA PRO A 33 1.21 -6.48 -13.55
C PRO A 33 0.96 -7.42 -12.36
N PHE A 34 -0.16 -7.25 -11.67
CA PHE A 34 -0.55 -8.11 -10.54
C PHE A 34 -0.60 -9.61 -10.89
N LYS A 35 -0.89 -9.96 -12.15
CA LYS A 35 -0.90 -11.36 -12.62
C LYS A 35 0.48 -12.02 -12.65
N GLN A 36 1.54 -11.25 -12.56
CA GLN A 36 2.92 -11.75 -12.53
C GLN A 36 3.46 -11.84 -11.09
N LEU A 37 2.76 -11.28 -10.11
CA LEU A 37 3.17 -11.30 -8.71
C LEU A 37 3.01 -12.71 -8.12
N THR A 38 4.05 -13.20 -7.46
CA THR A 38 4.03 -14.49 -6.78
C THR A 38 3.73 -14.32 -5.29
N VAL A 39 3.20 -15.38 -4.66
CA VAL A 39 2.93 -15.39 -3.21
C VAL A 39 4.23 -15.24 -2.42
N ASP A 40 5.32 -15.85 -2.86
CA ASP A 40 6.62 -15.77 -2.19
C ASP A 40 7.15 -14.33 -2.14
N GLU A 41 7.01 -13.56 -3.23
CA GLU A 41 7.40 -12.15 -3.27
C GLU A 41 6.54 -11.29 -2.33
N VAL A 42 5.24 -11.59 -2.24
CA VAL A 42 4.33 -10.89 -1.31
C VAL A 42 4.72 -11.16 0.13
N VAL A 43 5.00 -12.42 0.47
CA VAL A 43 5.42 -12.82 1.81
C VAL A 43 6.80 -12.25 2.15
N ALA A 44 7.74 -12.22 1.19
CA ALA A 44 9.05 -11.60 1.39
C ALA A 44 8.94 -10.09 1.67
N ALA A 45 8.01 -9.39 1.02
CA ALA A 45 7.75 -7.97 1.25
C ALA A 45 6.95 -7.68 2.53
N LYS A 46 6.12 -8.64 2.96
CA LYS A 46 5.18 -8.54 4.11
C LYS A 46 5.25 -9.80 4.97
N PRO A 47 6.35 -10.00 5.73
CA PRO A 47 6.58 -11.22 6.50
C PRO A 47 5.50 -11.47 7.56
N GLU A 48 4.81 -10.43 8.04
CA GLU A 48 3.70 -10.54 8.99
C GLU A 48 2.54 -11.41 8.48
N ILE A 49 2.43 -11.62 7.16
CA ILE A 49 1.42 -12.50 6.56
C ILE A 49 1.58 -13.94 7.07
N ASN A 50 2.82 -14.43 7.17
CA ASN A 50 3.07 -15.78 7.66
C ASN A 50 2.66 -15.94 9.13
N ASP A 51 2.98 -14.96 9.97
CA ASP A 51 2.60 -14.97 11.39
C ASP A 51 1.07 -14.99 11.57
N ILE A 52 0.34 -14.28 10.70
CA ILE A 52 -1.13 -14.25 10.73
C ILE A 52 -1.68 -15.60 10.28
N VAL A 53 -1.18 -16.15 9.16
CA VAL A 53 -1.60 -17.45 8.63
C VAL A 53 -1.34 -18.55 9.66
N GLU A 54 -0.16 -18.57 10.27
CA GLU A 54 0.19 -19.54 11.31
C GLU A 54 -0.78 -19.49 12.49
N LYS A 55 -1.08 -18.28 13.00
CA LYS A 55 -2.06 -18.09 14.09
C LYS A 55 -3.47 -18.55 13.71
N LEU A 56 -3.88 -18.39 12.45
CA LEU A 56 -5.18 -18.85 11.96
C LEU A 56 -5.23 -20.38 11.91
N VAL A 57 -4.18 -21.01 11.37
CA VAL A 57 -4.04 -22.47 11.31
C VAL A 57 -4.02 -23.08 12.72
N GLN A 58 -3.20 -22.55 13.64
CA GLN A 58 -3.15 -23.01 15.03
C GLN A 58 -4.53 -22.93 15.72
N LYS A 59 -5.33 -21.93 15.36
CA LYS A 59 -6.69 -21.73 15.90
C LYS A 59 -7.77 -22.44 15.10
N HIS A 60 -7.41 -23.29 14.14
CA HIS A 60 -8.32 -24.04 13.28
C HIS A 60 -9.31 -23.14 12.52
N ARG A 61 -8.89 -21.90 12.22
CA ARG A 61 -9.67 -20.93 11.44
C ARG A 61 -9.24 -20.97 9.99
N TRP A 62 -10.03 -21.65 9.18
CA TRP A 62 -9.80 -21.82 7.74
C TRP A 62 -10.52 -20.77 6.89
N ALA A 63 -11.59 -20.18 7.42
CA ALA A 63 -12.29 -19.07 6.78
C ALA A 63 -11.59 -17.74 7.10
N VAL A 64 -11.35 -16.93 6.07
CA VAL A 64 -10.80 -15.57 6.21
C VAL A 64 -11.96 -14.59 6.33
N PRO A 65 -12.07 -13.84 7.46
CA PRO A 65 -13.17 -12.89 7.65
C PRO A 65 -13.24 -11.85 6.53
N GLY A 66 -14.43 -11.64 5.95
CA GLY A 66 -14.65 -10.63 4.91
C GLY A 66 -14.22 -11.05 3.49
N TYR A 67 -13.64 -12.25 3.32
CA TYR A 67 -13.17 -12.71 2.01
C TYR A 67 -14.33 -13.11 1.11
N GLU A 68 -15.26 -13.91 1.62
CA GLU A 68 -16.42 -14.41 0.86
C GLU A 68 -17.31 -13.25 0.39
N GLU A 69 -17.59 -12.29 1.27
CA GLU A 69 -18.44 -11.14 0.97
C GLU A 69 -17.87 -10.25 -0.13
N ARG A 70 -16.54 -10.24 -0.28
CA ARG A 70 -15.83 -9.38 -1.25
C ARG A 70 -15.48 -10.10 -2.55
N PHE A 71 -15.17 -11.38 -2.49
CA PHE A 71 -14.59 -12.12 -3.61
C PHE A 71 -15.41 -13.34 -4.07
N GLY A 72 -16.39 -13.78 -3.28
CA GLY A 72 -17.17 -14.99 -3.57
C GLY A 72 -16.34 -16.29 -3.53
N TYR A 73 -16.97 -17.39 -3.91
CA TYR A 73 -16.33 -18.69 -4.17
C TYR A 73 -16.29 -18.98 -5.67
#